data_AF-A0A842XZK5-F1
#
_entry.id   AF-A0A842XZK5-F1
#
_cell.length_a   1.000
_cell.length_b   1.000
_cell.length_c   1.000
_cell.angle_alpha   90.00
_cell.angle_beta   90.00
_cell.angle_gamma   90.00
#
_symmetry.space_group_name_H-M   'P 1'
#
loop_
_entity.id
_entity.type
_entity.pdbx_description
1 polymer ?
#
loop_
_entity_poly.entity_id
_entity_poly.type
_entity_poly.pdbx_seq_one_letter_code
_entity_poly.pdbx_strand_id
1 'polypeptide(L)'
;MPDKKESSHNDLLEIKGKLNEIHRDMKRFMEQSNQQHLDTVLSGSRTNFANAVIGHVLGDIDEDLERNMVKKCEMRKTCKSKFTGFLQNNANLIKQDAVPEDVILKNQSDLNGLRSNAPSKQCEKCFSQVQTLFGKQVGLMRSLQIYNTDKEKKQELSVLPDELIVNDILEPLSNKQRLQILKAIAIETKTFSALSELTGLRGGNLLFHLQKLLDSGMILQRHERGDYMITDKGFKVLRSIGDMYSVLKS
;
A
#
# COMPACT_ATOMS: atom_id res chain seq x y z
N MET A 1 8.40 51.53 -39.93
CA MET A 1 9.13 50.72 -38.92
C MET A 1 8.30 50.23 -37.70
N PRO A 2 6.95 50.15 -37.71
CA PRO A 2 6.19 49.49 -36.63
C PRO A 2 6.05 47.97 -36.79
N ASP A 3 5.91 47.44 -38.03
CA ASP A 3 5.64 46.01 -38.29
C ASP A 3 6.69 45.01 -37.77
N LYS A 4 7.98 45.37 -37.78
CA LYS A 4 9.05 44.47 -37.30
C LYS A 4 9.04 44.28 -35.78
N LYS A 5 8.56 45.26 -35.02
CA LYS A 5 8.50 45.18 -33.55
C LYS A 5 7.32 44.33 -33.07
N GLU A 6 6.19 44.40 -33.77
CA GLU A 6 5.03 43.54 -33.49
C GLU A 6 5.30 42.07 -33.82
N SER A 7 5.94 41.79 -34.97
CA SER A 7 6.34 40.42 -35.35
C SER A 7 7.29 39.79 -34.33
N SER A 8 8.38 40.48 -33.94
CA SER A 8 9.31 39.94 -32.95
C SER A 8 8.70 39.80 -31.55
N HIS A 9 7.71 40.61 -31.19
CA HIS A 9 7.00 40.45 -29.92
C HIS A 9 6.09 39.21 -29.93
N ASN A 10 5.43 38.95 -31.07
CA ASN A 10 4.58 37.78 -31.25
C ASN A 10 5.39 36.47 -31.26
N ASP A 11 6.55 36.47 -31.95
CA ASP A 11 7.48 35.33 -31.96
C ASP A 11 7.98 35.02 -30.53
N LEU A 12 8.25 36.05 -29.74
CA LEU A 12 8.71 35.90 -28.36
C LEU A 12 7.61 35.37 -27.42
N LEU A 13 6.34 35.72 -27.67
CA LEU A 13 5.19 35.16 -26.98
C LEU A 13 4.97 33.68 -27.35
N GLU A 14 5.14 33.32 -28.62
CA GLU A 14 5.03 31.93 -29.08
C GLU A 14 6.14 31.04 -28.49
N ILE A 15 7.38 31.55 -28.46
CA ILE A 15 8.51 30.88 -27.82
C ILE A 15 8.24 30.66 -26.33
N LYS A 16 7.71 31.67 -25.64
CA LYS A 16 7.35 31.56 -24.21
C LYS A 16 6.23 30.54 -23.99
N GLY A 17 5.27 30.45 -24.92
CA GLY A 17 4.23 29.42 -24.93
C GLY A 17 4.81 28.00 -25.02
N LYS A 18 5.70 27.75 -25.99
CA LYS A 18 6.36 26.45 -26.17
C LYS A 18 7.25 26.08 -25.00
N LEU A 19 7.96 27.04 -24.40
CA LEU A 19 8.76 26.82 -23.19
C LEU A 19 7.90 26.36 -22.01
N ASN A 20 6.72 26.94 -21.84
CA ASN A 20 5.77 26.52 -20.81
C ASN A 20 5.21 25.10 -21.06
N GLU A 21 5.01 24.71 -22.32
CA GLU A 21 4.61 23.35 -22.67
C GLU A 21 5.70 22.33 -22.34
N ILE A 22 6.95 22.58 -22.78
CA ILE A 22 8.10 21.73 -22.48
C ILE A 22 8.29 21.58 -20.97
N HIS A 23 8.14 22.66 -20.21
CA HIS A 23 8.26 22.62 -18.74
C HIS A 23 7.16 21.74 -18.12
N ARG A 24 5.91 21.83 -18.62
CA ARG A 24 4.81 20.97 -18.14
C ARG A 24 5.07 19.50 -18.46
N ASP A 25 5.59 19.19 -19.65
CA ASP A 25 5.88 17.82 -20.06
C ASP A 25 7.07 17.23 -19.31
N MET A 26 8.14 18.00 -19.08
CA MET A 26 9.24 17.61 -18.19
C MET A 26 8.74 17.31 -16.79
N LYS A 27 7.85 18.15 -16.25
CA LYS A 27 7.27 17.92 -14.92
C LYS A 27 6.46 16.63 -14.87
N ARG A 28 5.59 16.37 -15.85
CA ARG A 28 4.84 15.11 -15.97
C ARG A 28 5.74 13.90 -16.12
N PHE A 29 6.82 14.01 -16.88
CA PHE A 29 7.79 12.94 -17.05
C PHE A 29 8.51 12.62 -15.73
N MET A 30 8.95 13.65 -14.99
CA MET A 30 9.55 13.48 -13.67
C MET A 30 8.55 12.90 -12.66
N GLU A 31 7.28 13.32 -12.68
CA GLU A 31 6.19 12.77 -11.88
C GLU A 31 6.04 11.26 -12.12
N GLN A 32 5.94 10.84 -13.38
CA GLN A 32 5.79 9.45 -13.77
C GLN A 32 7.03 8.62 -13.43
N SER A 33 8.23 9.16 -13.69
CA SER A 33 9.48 8.47 -13.44
C SER A 33 9.73 8.23 -11.94
N ASN A 34 9.51 9.24 -11.10
CA ASN A 34 9.66 9.10 -9.65
C ASN A 34 8.63 8.13 -9.05
N GLN A 35 7.36 8.20 -9.49
CA GLN A 35 6.34 7.26 -9.06
C GLN A 35 6.66 5.82 -9.47
N GLN A 36 7.03 5.60 -10.73
CA GLN A 36 7.41 4.30 -11.23
C GLN A 36 8.64 3.74 -10.50
N HIS A 37 9.65 4.58 -10.23
CA HIS A 37 10.84 4.14 -9.52
C HIS A 37 10.52 3.73 -8.07
N LEU A 38 9.75 4.53 -7.34
CA LEU A 38 9.34 4.22 -5.96
C LEU A 38 8.45 2.97 -5.90
N ASP A 39 7.46 2.85 -6.79
CA ASP A 39 6.61 1.67 -6.85
C ASP A 39 7.40 0.42 -7.24
N THR A 40 8.40 0.53 -8.12
CA THR A 40 9.30 -0.58 -8.47
C THR A 40 10.17 -1.01 -7.28
N VAL A 41 10.75 -0.05 -6.55
CA VAL A 41 11.55 -0.34 -5.36
C VAL A 41 10.70 -0.98 -4.25
N LEU A 42 9.51 -0.45 -3.99
CA LEU A 42 8.59 -0.97 -2.97
C LEU A 42 8.06 -2.36 -3.33
N SER A 43 7.61 -2.56 -4.57
CA SER A 43 7.14 -3.88 -5.03
C SER A 43 8.25 -4.93 -5.06
N GLY A 44 9.47 -4.55 -5.44
CA GLY A 44 10.64 -5.41 -5.35
C GLY A 44 10.97 -5.80 -3.91
N SER A 45 10.95 -4.83 -2.98
CA SER A 45 11.17 -5.07 -1.56
C SER A 45 10.11 -6.01 -0.97
N ARG A 46 8.82 -5.77 -1.26
CA ARG A 46 7.71 -6.63 -0.84
C ARG A 46 7.89 -8.06 -1.34
N THR A 47 8.24 -8.23 -2.61
CA THR A 47 8.44 -9.54 -3.23
C THR A 47 9.59 -10.30 -2.56
N ASN A 48 10.71 -9.63 -2.30
CA ASN A 48 11.86 -10.22 -1.63
C ASN A 48 11.52 -10.65 -0.19
N PHE A 49 10.80 -9.81 0.55
CA PHE A 49 10.35 -10.13 1.89
C PHE A 49 9.38 -11.32 1.91
N ALA A 50 8.38 -11.32 1.03
CA ALA A 50 7.43 -12.41 0.90
C ALA A 50 8.15 -13.74 0.56
N ASN A 51 9.13 -13.71 -0.34
CA ASN A 51 9.91 -14.89 -0.70
C ASN A 51 10.75 -15.42 0.48
N ALA A 52 11.37 -14.54 1.27
CA ALA A 52 12.13 -14.94 2.46
C ALA A 52 11.23 -15.60 3.52
N VAL A 53 10.08 -14.98 3.79
CA VAL A 53 9.08 -15.49 4.74
C VAL A 53 8.52 -16.84 4.27
N ILE A 54 8.17 -16.96 2.98
CA ILE A 54 7.70 -18.22 2.42
C ILE A 54 8.78 -19.29 2.50
N GLY A 55 10.04 -18.97 2.20
CA GLY A 55 11.16 -19.89 2.35
C GLY A 55 11.23 -20.51 3.74
N HIS A 56 11.09 -19.68 4.79
CA HIS A 56 11.04 -20.15 6.18
C HIS A 56 9.82 -21.04 6.45
N VAL A 57 8.63 -20.59 6.05
CA VAL A 57 7.38 -21.36 6.24
C VAL A 57 7.46 -22.72 5.53
N LEU A 58 8.04 -22.76 4.33
CA LEU A 58 8.20 -24.00 3.57
C LEU A 58 9.18 -24.98 4.21
N GLY A 59 10.27 -24.47 4.80
CA GLY A 59 11.19 -25.28 5.60
C GLY A 59 10.51 -25.91 6.81
N ASP A 60 9.75 -25.10 7.56
CA ASP A 60 9.03 -25.56 8.76
C ASP A 60 8.02 -26.67 8.47
N ILE A 61 7.33 -26.62 7.32
CA ILE A 61 6.34 -27.63 6.94
C ILE A 61 6.96 -29.04 6.90
N ASP A 62 8.10 -29.20 6.22
CA ASP A 62 8.69 -30.53 6.05
C ASP A 62 9.22 -31.07 7.38
N GLU A 63 9.92 -30.23 8.14
CA GLU A 63 10.49 -30.61 9.44
C GLU A 63 9.40 -30.94 10.47
N ASP A 64 8.34 -30.12 10.57
CA ASP A 64 7.27 -30.32 11.55
C ASP A 64 6.41 -31.55 11.20
N LEU A 65 6.10 -31.78 9.92
CA LEU A 65 5.37 -32.97 9.52
C LEU A 65 6.21 -34.24 9.77
N GLU A 66 7.50 -34.23 9.44
CA GLU A 66 8.37 -35.39 9.68
C GLU A 66 8.48 -35.72 11.17
N ARG A 67 8.63 -34.70 12.03
CA ARG A 67 8.77 -34.90 13.47
C ARG A 67 7.47 -35.32 14.15
N ASN A 68 6.32 -34.75 13.75
CA ASN A 68 5.10 -34.82 14.55
C ASN A 68 4.02 -35.78 14.01
N MET A 69 4.11 -36.24 12.76
CA MET A 69 3.21 -37.26 12.23
C MET A 69 3.45 -38.64 12.87
N VAL A 70 2.41 -39.49 12.87
CA VAL A 70 2.51 -40.87 13.38
C VAL A 70 3.58 -41.66 12.63
N LYS A 71 4.59 -42.18 13.36
CA LYS A 71 5.77 -42.86 12.78
C LYS A 71 5.43 -44.21 12.15
N LYS A 72 4.67 -45.05 12.87
CA LYS A 72 4.27 -46.39 12.43
C LYS A 72 2.89 -46.30 11.75
N CYS A 73 2.86 -45.85 10.50
CA CYS A 73 1.64 -45.78 9.70
C CYS A 73 1.95 -46.11 8.24
N GLU A 74 1.21 -47.05 7.66
CA GLU A 74 1.40 -47.52 6.28
C GLU A 74 1.16 -46.41 5.25
N MET A 75 0.22 -45.51 5.54
CA MET A 75 -0.11 -44.37 4.67
C MET A 75 0.77 -43.13 4.91
N ARG A 76 1.78 -43.20 5.79
CA ARG A 76 2.56 -42.02 6.23
C ARG A 76 3.11 -41.20 5.06
N LYS A 77 3.73 -41.86 4.07
CA LYS A 77 4.32 -41.17 2.90
C LYS A 77 3.25 -40.43 2.09
N THR A 78 2.11 -41.08 1.84
CA THR A 78 0.98 -40.50 1.10
C THR A 78 0.37 -39.33 1.85
N CYS A 79 0.12 -39.48 3.16
CA CYS A 79 -0.39 -38.39 4.00
C CYS A 79 0.58 -37.21 4.04
N LYS A 80 1.89 -37.47 4.24
CA LYS A 80 2.92 -36.42 4.27
C LYS A 80 2.90 -35.64 2.96
N SER A 81 2.94 -36.32 1.82
CA SER A 81 2.89 -35.67 0.50
C SER A 81 1.64 -34.81 0.32
N LYS A 82 0.44 -35.33 0.67
CA LYS A 82 -0.81 -34.55 0.57
C LYS A 82 -0.82 -33.34 1.49
N PHE A 83 -0.36 -33.49 2.73
CA PHE A 83 -0.31 -32.40 3.70
C PHE A 83 0.72 -31.34 3.34
N THR A 84 1.90 -31.75 2.87
CA THR A 84 2.92 -30.85 2.35
C THR A 84 2.35 -30.05 1.17
N GLY A 85 1.69 -30.69 0.20
CA GLY A 85 1.09 -29.99 -0.94
C GLY A 85 0.00 -29.00 -0.51
N PHE A 86 -0.89 -29.39 0.42
CA PHE A 86 -1.90 -28.50 0.98
C PHE A 86 -1.28 -27.26 1.65
N LEU A 87 -0.30 -27.46 2.54
CA LEU A 87 0.35 -26.37 3.28
C LEU A 87 1.23 -25.50 2.38
N GLN A 88 1.86 -26.06 1.34
CA GLN A 88 2.61 -25.32 0.33
C GLN A 88 1.71 -24.41 -0.50
N ASN A 89 0.56 -24.93 -0.94
CA ASN A 89 -0.41 -24.16 -1.69
C ASN A 89 -0.93 -22.98 -0.87
N ASN A 90 -1.26 -23.20 0.40
CA ASN A 90 -1.70 -22.13 1.28
C ASN A 90 -0.57 -21.13 1.58
N ALA A 91 0.66 -21.58 1.82
CA ALA A 91 1.81 -20.69 2.03
C ALA A 91 2.07 -19.76 0.83
N ASN A 92 1.86 -20.24 -0.40
CA ASN A 92 2.03 -19.42 -1.61
C ASN A 92 1.04 -18.24 -1.70
N LEU A 93 -0.07 -18.26 -0.97
CA LEU A 93 -1.00 -17.12 -0.89
C LEU A 93 -0.32 -15.88 -0.25
N ILE A 94 0.76 -16.06 0.51
CA ILE A 94 1.53 -14.95 1.11
C ILE A 94 2.14 -14.02 0.04
N LYS A 95 2.31 -14.51 -1.20
CA LYS A 95 2.78 -13.68 -2.33
C LYS A 95 1.72 -12.73 -2.87
N GLN A 96 0.45 -12.95 -2.53
CA GLN A 96 -0.65 -12.15 -3.04
C GLN A 96 -0.76 -10.83 -2.30
N ASP A 97 -1.34 -9.84 -2.99
CA ASP A 97 -1.52 -8.52 -2.40
C ASP A 97 -2.57 -8.52 -1.29
N ALA A 98 -3.61 -9.33 -1.48
CA ALA A 98 -4.68 -9.62 -0.54
C ALA A 98 -5.23 -11.03 -0.81
N VAL A 99 -5.70 -11.70 0.24
CA VAL A 99 -6.28 -13.05 0.21
C VAL A 99 -7.75 -12.96 0.66
N PRO A 100 -8.69 -13.28 -0.23
CA PRO A 100 -10.12 -13.29 0.10
C PRO A 100 -10.48 -14.31 1.20
N GLU A 101 -11.50 -14.01 2.01
CA GLU A 101 -11.92 -14.88 3.12
C GLU A 101 -12.48 -16.23 2.65
N ASP A 102 -13.19 -16.25 1.54
CA ASP A 102 -13.72 -17.46 0.93
C ASP A 102 -12.61 -18.45 0.53
N VAL A 103 -11.42 -17.96 0.13
CA VAL A 103 -10.25 -18.81 -0.16
C VAL A 103 -9.77 -19.52 1.10
N ILE A 104 -9.66 -18.82 2.23
CA ILE A 104 -9.24 -19.41 3.51
C ILE A 104 -10.30 -20.39 4.04
N LEU A 105 -11.58 -20.02 3.96
CA LEU A 105 -12.69 -20.90 4.35
C LEU A 105 -12.75 -22.16 3.48
N LYS A 106 -12.51 -22.04 2.18
CA LYS A 106 -12.41 -23.17 1.27
C LYS A 106 -11.26 -24.09 1.66
N ASN A 107 -10.06 -23.56 1.88
CA ASN A 107 -8.90 -24.37 2.32
C ASN A 107 -9.18 -25.10 3.64
N GLN A 108 -9.86 -24.43 4.57
CA GLN A 108 -10.28 -25.04 5.83
C GLN A 108 -11.32 -26.16 5.61
N SER A 109 -12.29 -25.95 4.73
CA SER A 109 -13.28 -26.95 4.34
C SER A 109 -12.63 -28.16 3.66
N ASP A 110 -11.68 -27.94 2.75
CA ASP A 110 -10.95 -29.00 2.05
C ASP A 110 -10.16 -29.88 3.04
N LEU A 111 -9.49 -29.26 4.02
CA LEU A 111 -8.79 -29.99 5.09
C LEU A 111 -9.76 -30.82 5.95
N ASN A 112 -10.93 -30.25 6.30
CA ASN A 112 -11.96 -30.96 7.05
C ASN A 112 -12.57 -32.11 6.23
N GLY A 113 -12.74 -31.93 4.92
CA GLY A 113 -13.20 -32.98 4.01
C GLY A 113 -12.21 -34.15 3.93
N LEU A 114 -10.90 -33.86 3.91
CA LEU A 114 -9.86 -34.89 4.01
C LEU A 114 -9.92 -35.64 5.35
N ARG A 115 -10.23 -34.94 6.45
CA ARG A 115 -10.35 -35.54 7.78
C ARG A 115 -11.54 -36.49 7.90
N SER A 116 -12.70 -36.12 7.36
CA SER A 116 -13.92 -36.94 7.43
C SER A 116 -13.79 -38.31 6.74
N ASN A 117 -12.86 -38.43 5.79
CA ASN A 117 -12.57 -39.68 5.07
C ASN A 117 -11.42 -40.48 5.70
N ALA A 118 -10.93 -40.10 6.88
CA ALA A 118 -9.79 -40.73 7.50
C ALA A 118 -10.18 -42.07 8.18
N PRO A 119 -9.44 -43.16 7.91
CA PRO A 119 -9.87 -44.51 8.28
C PRO A 119 -9.69 -44.86 9.77
N SER A 120 -9.05 -44.01 10.58
CA SER A 120 -8.70 -44.39 11.97
C SER A 120 -8.48 -43.21 12.90
N LYS A 121 -8.70 -43.42 14.21
CA LYS A 121 -8.47 -42.41 15.26
C LYS A 121 -7.01 -41.91 15.33
N GLN A 122 -6.04 -42.73 14.91
CA GLN A 122 -4.62 -42.31 14.87
C GLN A 122 -4.35 -41.23 13.82
N CYS A 123 -5.22 -41.05 12.81
CA CYS A 123 -5.12 -39.97 11.84
C CYS A 123 -5.33 -38.59 12.48
N GLU A 124 -6.09 -38.49 13.57
CA GLU A 124 -6.37 -37.23 14.26
C GLU A 124 -5.10 -36.51 14.70
N LYS A 125 -4.09 -37.26 15.14
CA LYS A 125 -2.80 -36.68 15.50
C LYS A 125 -2.19 -35.94 14.29
N CYS A 126 -2.17 -36.58 13.12
CA CYS A 126 -1.61 -35.96 11.91
C CYS A 126 -2.44 -34.75 11.48
N PHE A 127 -3.77 -34.84 11.46
CA PHE A 127 -4.64 -33.72 11.09
C PHE A 127 -4.50 -32.54 12.05
N SER A 128 -4.37 -32.79 13.36
CA SER A 128 -4.11 -31.75 14.35
C SER A 128 -2.79 -31.00 14.08
N GLN A 129 -1.74 -31.70 13.64
CA GLN A 129 -0.48 -31.04 13.25
C GLN A 129 -0.67 -30.16 12.01
N VAL A 130 -1.35 -30.67 10.98
CA VAL A 130 -1.62 -29.92 9.75
C VAL A 130 -2.49 -28.69 10.05
N GLN A 131 -3.50 -28.83 10.90
CA GLN A 131 -4.37 -27.74 11.31
C GLN A 131 -3.60 -26.68 12.12
N THR A 132 -2.64 -27.09 12.93
CA THR A 132 -1.75 -26.17 13.65
C THR A 132 -0.87 -25.38 12.69
N LEU A 133 -0.23 -26.06 11.71
CA LEU A 133 0.60 -25.41 10.69
C LEU A 133 -0.22 -24.46 9.81
N PHE A 134 -1.41 -24.89 9.38
CA PHE A 134 -2.35 -24.06 8.63
C PHE A 134 -2.76 -22.82 9.44
N GLY A 135 -3.08 -22.98 10.73
CA GLY A 135 -3.40 -21.88 11.63
C GLY A 135 -2.25 -20.87 11.76
N LYS A 136 -1.00 -21.34 11.88
CA LYS A 136 0.19 -20.46 11.87
C LYS A 136 0.29 -19.66 10.57
N GLN A 137 0.08 -20.30 9.42
CA GLN A 137 0.10 -19.62 8.11
C GLN A 137 -0.98 -18.55 8.00
N VAL A 138 -2.21 -18.85 8.43
CA VAL A 138 -3.31 -17.87 8.45
C VAL A 138 -3.02 -16.72 9.41
N GLY A 139 -2.45 -17.00 10.59
CA GLY A 139 -2.03 -15.97 11.55
C GLY A 139 -0.94 -15.05 11.00
N LEU A 140 0.00 -15.60 10.22
CA LEU A 140 1.00 -14.83 9.50
C LEU A 140 0.37 -13.93 8.43
N MET A 141 -0.59 -14.45 7.64
CA MET A 141 -1.33 -13.64 6.67
C MET A 141 -2.06 -12.46 7.31
N ARG A 142 -2.65 -12.66 8.50
CA ARG A 142 -3.23 -11.56 9.31
C ARG A 142 -2.17 -10.54 9.73
N SER A 143 -1.03 -11.02 10.22
CA SER A 143 0.08 -10.15 10.66
C SER A 143 0.66 -9.31 9.52
N LEU A 144 0.65 -9.85 8.30
CA LEU A 144 1.04 -9.16 7.07
C LEU A 144 -0.06 -8.26 6.50
N GLN A 145 -1.24 -8.21 7.13
CA GLN A 145 -2.40 -7.42 6.69
C GLN A 145 -2.87 -7.77 5.27
N ILE A 146 -2.61 -9.01 4.82
CA ILE A 146 -3.07 -9.52 3.53
C ILE A 146 -4.35 -10.37 3.68
N TYR A 147 -4.77 -10.70 4.90
CA TYR A 147 -6.00 -11.44 5.18
C TYR A 147 -6.65 -10.95 6.46
N ASN A 148 -7.89 -10.46 6.37
CA ASN A 148 -8.78 -10.16 7.49
C ASN A 148 -10.18 -10.71 7.18
N THR A 149 -10.86 -11.26 8.18
CA THR A 149 -12.28 -11.65 8.08
C THR A 149 -13.17 -10.41 7.96
N ASP A 150 -14.36 -10.57 7.40
CA ASP A 150 -15.33 -9.47 7.30
C ASP A 150 -15.76 -8.94 8.68
N LYS A 151 -15.73 -9.79 9.71
CA LYS A 151 -15.94 -9.38 11.09
C LYS A 151 -14.78 -8.52 11.62
N GLU A 152 -13.54 -8.94 11.38
CA GLU A 152 -12.34 -8.18 11.75
C GLU A 152 -12.32 -6.82 11.04
N LYS A 153 -12.62 -6.77 9.73
CA LYS A 153 -12.76 -5.50 8.98
C LYS A 153 -13.83 -4.57 9.57
N LYS A 154 -15.00 -5.11 9.93
CA LYS A 154 -16.07 -4.32 10.57
C LYS A 154 -15.65 -3.80 11.95
N GLN A 155 -14.90 -4.60 12.69
CA GLN A 155 -14.40 -4.20 14.00
C GLN A 155 -13.30 -3.13 13.88
N GLU A 156 -12.41 -3.24 12.91
CA GLU A 156 -11.41 -2.19 12.58
C GLU A 156 -12.09 -0.86 12.28
N LEU A 157 -13.16 -0.87 11.47
CA LEU A 157 -13.96 0.34 11.18
C LEU A 157 -14.62 0.93 12.43
N SER A 158 -15.06 0.10 13.38
CA SER A 158 -15.72 0.57 14.61
C SER A 158 -14.78 1.18 15.66
N VAL A 159 -13.46 0.93 15.54
CA VAL A 159 -12.44 1.39 16.50
C VAL A 159 -11.62 2.55 15.92
N LEU A 160 -12.02 3.05 14.75
CA LEU A 160 -11.41 4.23 14.15
C LEU A 160 -11.53 5.43 15.12
N PRO A 161 -10.41 6.11 15.44
CA PRO A 161 -10.44 7.25 16.34
C PRO A 161 -10.99 8.48 15.59
N ASP A 162 -12.31 8.68 15.67
CA ASP A 162 -13.04 9.71 14.92
C ASP A 162 -12.37 11.09 14.98
N GLU A 163 -12.02 11.57 16.17
CA GLU A 163 -11.39 12.89 16.34
C GLU A 163 -10.04 12.99 15.63
N LEU A 164 -9.19 11.97 15.72
CA LEU A 164 -7.89 11.95 15.06
C LEU A 164 -8.07 11.91 13.54
N ILE A 165 -9.00 11.11 13.03
CA ILE A 165 -9.26 11.03 11.59
C ILE A 165 -9.79 12.37 11.06
N VAL A 166 -10.77 12.95 11.75
CA VAL A 166 -11.37 14.22 11.33
C VAL A 166 -10.34 15.34 11.38
N ASN A 167 -9.63 15.52 12.49
CA ASN A 167 -8.76 16.67 12.69
C ASN A 167 -7.41 16.53 11.97
N ASP A 168 -6.85 15.32 11.88
CA ASP A 168 -5.49 15.14 11.39
C ASP A 168 -5.42 14.64 9.95
N ILE A 169 -6.54 14.20 9.37
CA ILE A 169 -6.58 13.63 8.01
C ILE A 169 -7.61 14.36 7.16
N LEU A 170 -8.87 14.41 7.58
CA LEU A 170 -9.97 14.93 6.75
C LEU A 170 -9.99 16.46 6.70
N GLU A 171 -10.02 17.16 7.84
CA GLU A 171 -10.04 18.62 7.92
C GLU A 171 -8.87 19.24 7.14
N PRO A 172 -7.60 18.83 7.34
CA PRO A 172 -6.46 19.43 6.66
C PRO A 172 -6.54 19.31 5.13
N LEU A 173 -7.30 18.34 4.60
CA LEU A 173 -7.39 18.07 3.17
C LEU A 173 -8.73 18.46 2.55
N SER A 174 -9.74 18.78 3.37
CA SER A 174 -11.07 19.24 2.95
C SER A 174 -11.06 20.68 2.42
N ASN A 175 -10.05 21.03 1.62
CA ASN A 175 -9.89 22.33 0.99
C ASN A 175 -9.10 22.19 -0.31
N LYS A 176 -9.62 22.79 -1.39
CA LYS A 176 -9.03 22.72 -2.73
C LYS A 176 -7.58 23.18 -2.78
N GLN A 177 -7.25 24.31 -2.15
CA GLN A 177 -5.90 24.87 -2.18
C GLN A 177 -4.91 24.00 -1.40
N ARG A 178 -5.31 23.45 -0.24
CA ARG A 178 -4.47 22.52 0.53
C ARG A 178 -4.15 21.26 -0.26
N LEU A 179 -5.13 20.69 -0.97
CA LEU A 179 -4.90 19.54 -1.83
C LEU A 179 -3.99 19.87 -3.03
N GLN A 180 -4.13 21.07 -3.63
CA GLN A 180 -3.23 21.55 -4.69
C GLN A 180 -1.78 21.70 -4.20
N ILE A 181 -1.59 22.25 -3.00
CA ILE A 181 -0.28 22.36 -2.34
C ILE A 181 0.33 20.98 -2.16
N LEU A 182 -0.42 20.03 -1.57
CA LEU A 182 0.06 18.68 -1.30
C LEU A 182 0.48 17.96 -2.58
N LYS A 183 -0.33 18.06 -3.64
CA LYS A 183 0.00 17.51 -4.96
C LYS A 183 1.27 18.10 -5.55
N ALA A 184 1.48 19.41 -5.42
CA ALA A 184 2.66 20.06 -5.96
C ALA A 184 3.94 19.69 -5.21
N ILE A 185 3.85 19.54 -3.89
CA ILE A 185 4.99 19.23 -3.03
C ILE A 185 5.33 17.72 -3.03
N ALA A 186 4.36 16.86 -3.36
CA ALA A 186 4.59 15.43 -3.57
C ALA A 186 5.61 15.12 -4.69
N ILE A 187 5.86 16.10 -5.56
CA ILE A 187 6.71 15.95 -6.75
C ILE A 187 8.11 16.49 -6.45
N GLU A 188 8.16 17.70 -5.89
CA GLU A 188 9.38 18.42 -5.58
C GLU A 188 9.14 19.45 -4.49
N THR A 189 10.20 19.93 -3.86
CA THR A 189 10.09 20.96 -2.82
C THR A 189 9.57 22.27 -3.42
N LYS A 190 8.82 23.04 -2.64
CA LYS A 190 8.26 24.33 -3.11
C LYS A 190 8.57 25.47 -2.16
N THR A 191 8.97 26.60 -2.73
CA THR A 191 9.09 27.86 -2.00
C THR A 191 7.70 28.44 -1.69
N PHE A 192 7.61 29.33 -0.70
CA PHE A 192 6.38 30.07 -0.42
C PHE A 192 5.85 30.82 -1.65
N SER A 193 6.73 31.47 -2.41
CA SER A 193 6.35 32.22 -3.63
C SER A 193 5.76 31.30 -4.70
N ALA A 194 6.34 30.13 -4.92
CA ALA A 194 5.82 29.16 -5.88
C ALA A 194 4.42 28.64 -5.48
N LEU A 195 4.19 28.42 -4.19
CA LEU A 195 2.87 28.02 -3.67
C LEU A 195 1.85 29.16 -3.75
N SER A 196 2.30 30.41 -3.55
CA SER A 196 1.47 31.60 -3.72
C SER A 196 0.99 31.76 -5.16
N GLU A 197 1.89 31.59 -6.13
CA GLU A 197 1.55 31.61 -7.55
C GLU A 197 0.61 30.46 -7.92
N LEU A 198 0.92 29.23 -7.49
CA LEU A 198 0.13 28.04 -7.78
C LEU A 198 -1.32 28.13 -7.28
N THR A 199 -1.51 28.65 -6.06
CA THR A 199 -2.81 28.65 -5.40
C THR A 199 -3.59 29.96 -5.58
N GLY A 200 -2.92 31.02 -6.02
CA GLY A 200 -3.46 32.39 -6.04
C GLY A 200 -3.59 33.02 -4.64
N LEU A 201 -3.18 32.33 -3.58
CA LEU A 201 -3.24 32.83 -2.21
C LEU A 201 -2.02 33.69 -1.90
N ARG A 202 -2.20 34.75 -1.10
CA ARG A 202 -1.12 35.69 -0.75
C ARG A 202 -1.01 35.88 0.76
N GLY A 203 0.21 36.16 1.23
CA GLY A 203 0.50 36.57 2.61
C GLY A 203 -0.12 35.64 3.64
N GLY A 204 -0.85 36.22 4.60
CA GLY A 204 -1.49 35.50 5.71
C GLY A 204 -2.45 34.39 5.28
N ASN A 205 -3.14 34.54 4.14
CA ASN A 205 -4.06 33.49 3.67
C ASN A 205 -3.30 32.22 3.29
N LEU A 206 -2.17 32.34 2.58
CA LEU A 206 -1.35 31.17 2.26
C LEU A 206 -0.73 30.57 3.53
N LEU A 207 -0.23 31.41 4.44
CA LEU A 207 0.31 30.96 5.72
C LEU A 207 -0.71 30.15 6.53
N PHE A 208 -1.97 30.58 6.57
CA PHE A 208 -3.04 29.83 7.24
C PHE A 208 -3.19 28.40 6.69
N HIS A 209 -3.20 28.25 5.37
CA HIS A 209 -3.31 26.93 4.74
C HIS A 209 -2.08 26.06 4.96
N LEU A 210 -0.88 26.65 4.90
CA LEU A 210 0.37 25.95 5.18
C LEU A 210 0.45 25.51 6.63
N GLN A 211 0.04 26.37 7.58
CA GLN A 211 0.04 26.04 8.99
C GLN A 211 -0.85 24.84 9.29
N LYS A 212 -2.05 24.76 8.69
CA LYS A 212 -2.92 23.58 8.83
C LYS A 212 -2.28 22.27 8.35
N LEU A 213 -1.48 22.34 7.29
CA LEU A 213 -0.76 21.18 6.77
C LEU A 213 0.50 20.85 7.59
N LEU A 214 1.14 21.85 8.19
CA LEU A 214 2.27 21.70 9.11
C LEU A 214 1.80 21.09 10.44
N ASP A 215 0.75 21.63 11.03
CA ASP A 215 0.20 21.21 12.33
C ASP A 215 -0.29 19.75 12.28
N SER A 216 -0.89 19.34 11.16
CA SER A 216 -1.30 17.95 10.93
C SER A 216 -0.14 17.03 10.51
N GLY A 217 1.07 17.57 10.32
CA GLY A 217 2.25 16.81 9.92
C GLY A 217 2.20 16.28 8.49
N MET A 218 1.37 16.86 7.61
CA MET A 218 1.29 16.48 6.19
C MET A 218 2.47 17.03 5.38
N ILE A 219 2.98 18.19 5.79
CA ILE A 219 4.17 18.82 5.20
C ILE A 219 5.14 19.22 6.30
N LEU A 220 6.39 19.48 5.93
CA LEU A 220 7.40 20.09 6.77
C LEU A 220 8.06 21.27 6.04
N GLN A 221 8.64 22.18 6.79
CA GLN A 221 9.46 23.27 6.27
C GLN A 221 10.91 23.03 6.68
N ARG A 222 11.87 23.08 5.75
CA ARG A 222 13.28 22.76 6.07
C ARG A 222 13.91 23.64 7.16
N HIS A 223 13.51 24.91 7.22
CA HIS A 223 13.92 25.95 8.18
C HIS A 223 12.93 27.13 8.05
N GLU A 224 12.97 28.15 8.91
CA GLU A 224 11.94 29.23 8.97
C GLU A 224 11.62 29.92 7.62
N ARG A 225 12.56 29.91 6.67
CA ARG A 225 12.37 30.42 5.30
C ARG A 225 12.68 29.39 4.20
N GLY A 226 12.77 28.14 4.59
CA GLY A 226 13.08 27.03 3.70
C GLY A 226 11.88 26.59 2.88
N ASP A 227 12.17 25.75 1.90
CA ASP A 227 11.15 25.11 1.08
C ASP A 227 10.27 24.17 1.92
N TYR A 228 9.03 24.03 1.46
CA TYR A 228 8.07 23.08 1.96
C TYR A 228 8.27 21.73 1.26
N MET A 229 8.17 20.65 2.04
CA MET A 229 8.34 19.27 1.61
C MET A 229 7.21 18.40 2.14
N ILE A 230 6.88 17.33 1.43
CA ILE A 230 5.87 16.37 1.86
C ILE A 230 6.48 15.44 2.90
N THR A 231 5.70 15.07 3.92
CA THR A 231 6.09 14.02 4.85
C THR A 231 5.65 12.64 4.34
N ASP A 232 6.14 11.56 4.95
CA ASP A 232 5.63 10.21 4.68
C ASP A 232 4.11 10.11 4.93
N LYS A 233 3.62 10.73 6.02
CA LYS A 233 2.19 10.84 6.32
C LYS A 233 1.44 11.54 5.18
N GLY A 234 1.89 12.73 4.77
CA GLY A 234 1.27 13.50 3.70
C GLY A 234 1.21 12.73 2.38
N PHE A 235 2.28 12.01 2.03
CA PHE A 235 2.34 11.21 0.82
C PHE A 235 1.37 10.03 0.86
N LYS A 236 1.35 9.27 1.95
CA LYS A 236 0.43 8.13 2.14
C LYS A 236 -1.03 8.56 2.04
N VAL A 237 -1.40 9.64 2.72
CA VAL A 237 -2.78 10.15 2.67
C VAL A 237 -3.15 10.62 1.27
N LEU A 238 -2.24 11.32 0.57
CA LEU A 238 -2.49 11.74 -0.81
C LEU A 238 -2.69 10.55 -1.76
N ARG A 239 -1.89 9.49 -1.60
CA ARG A 239 -2.03 8.24 -2.37
C ARG A 239 -3.38 7.59 -2.09
N SER A 240 -3.77 7.45 -0.82
CA SER A 240 -5.07 6.88 -0.43
C SER A 240 -6.25 7.66 -1.03
N ILE A 241 -6.17 8.99 -1.11
CA ILE A 241 -7.18 9.79 -1.80
C ILE A 241 -7.24 9.48 -3.30
N GLY A 242 -6.09 9.27 -3.95
CA GLY A 242 -6.02 8.84 -5.35
C GLY A 242 -6.66 7.46 -5.57
N ASP A 243 -6.40 6.53 -4.66
CA ASP A 243 -7.00 5.18 -4.69
C ASP A 243 -8.52 5.26 -4.50
N MET A 244 -8.99 6.03 -3.50
CA MET A 244 -10.42 6.28 -3.27
C MET A 244 -11.10 6.91 -4.49
N TYR A 245 -10.48 7.91 -5.12
CA TYR A 245 -11.03 8.52 -6.34
C TYR A 245 -11.13 7.52 -7.50
N SER A 246 -10.16 6.61 -7.63
CA SER A 246 -10.16 5.58 -8.67
C SER A 246 -11.30 4.59 -8.46
N VAL A 247 -11.53 4.15 -7.22
CA VAL A 247 -12.61 3.24 -6.82
C VAL A 247 -14.00 3.88 -6.97
N LEU A 248 -14.14 5.17 -6.66
CA LEU A 248 -15.43 5.87 -6.72
C LEU A 248 -15.80 6.35 -8.13
N LYS A 249 -14.84 6.39 -9.05
CA LYS A 249 -15.05 6.78 -10.45
C LYS A 249 -15.40 5.59 -11.35
N SER A 250 -14.98 4.39 -10.98
CA SER A 250 -15.39 3.12 -11.62
C SER A 250 -16.83 2.76 -11.29
#